data_AF-A0A3D4A2W1-F1
#
_entry.id   AF-A0A3D4A2W1-F1
#
_cell.length_a   1.000
_cell.length_b   1.000
_cell.length_c   1.000
_cell.angle_alpha   90.00
_cell.angle_beta   90.00
_cell.angle_gamma   90.00
#
_symmetry.space_group_name_H-M   'P 1'
#
loop_
_entity.id
_entity.type
_entity.pdbx_description
1 polymer ?
#
loop_
_entity_poly.entity_id
_entity_poly.type
_entity_poly.pdbx_seq_one_letter_code
_entity_poly.pdbx_strand_id
1 'polypeptide(L)'
;MTFTQLFRELENGNQHAANDLLEQYGDHIRRIARIRLNDSVLRRVEDTMDIYQSVMANFFMRAATGQFDLETPEQLLALISTMIRNRVIDKSRFYRSKRRDMRRNISIAETPTEDRNRETPSIMISREEVINQFYAKLSEEERWLLSERSNGSSWKELAEKLNATPDQLRKRLARVTQRIAAELQWE
;
A
#
# COMPACT_ATOMS: atom_id res chain seq x y z
N MET A 1 -16.97 -14.41 12.66
CA MET A 1 -15.83 -13.59 13.15
C MET A 1 -16.25 -12.13 13.11
N THR A 2 -15.99 -11.34 14.14
CA THR A 2 -16.25 -9.89 14.09
C THR A 2 -15.16 -9.20 13.27
N PHE A 3 -15.42 -7.98 12.75
CA PHE A 3 -14.41 -7.23 11.99
C PHE A 3 -13.14 -6.98 12.81
N THR A 4 -13.27 -6.64 14.09
CA THR A 4 -12.13 -6.41 14.98
C THR A 4 -11.29 -7.68 15.19
N GLN A 5 -11.92 -8.86 15.25
CA GLN A 5 -11.21 -10.14 15.30
C GLN A 5 -10.46 -10.40 13.99
N LEU A 6 -11.12 -10.18 12.85
CA LEU A 6 -10.51 -10.26 11.52
C LEU A 6 -9.29 -9.36 11.39
N PHE A 7 -9.40 -8.13 11.86
CA PHE A 7 -8.32 -7.18 11.79
C PHE A 7 -7.15 -7.56 12.70
N ARG A 8 -7.38 -8.02 13.93
CA ARG A 8 -6.29 -8.52 14.79
C ARG A 8 -5.58 -9.73 14.20
N GLU A 9 -6.32 -10.69 13.65
CA GLU A 9 -5.71 -11.85 12.97
C GLU A 9 -4.88 -11.41 11.76
N LEU A 10 -5.35 -10.40 11.02
CA LEU A 10 -4.60 -9.78 9.93
C LEU A 10 -3.31 -9.11 10.40
N GLU A 11 -3.32 -8.40 11.54
CA GLU A 11 -2.12 -7.80 12.13
C GLU A 11 -1.12 -8.88 12.58
N ASN A 12 -1.61 -10.00 13.11
CA ASN A 12 -0.81 -11.08 13.65
C ASN A 12 -0.08 -11.97 12.63
N GLY A 13 -0.31 -11.79 11.32
CA GLY A 13 0.31 -12.71 10.36
C GLY A 13 -0.66 -13.63 9.63
N ASN A 14 -1.93 -13.66 10.00
CA ASN A 14 -2.82 -14.73 9.54
C ASN A 14 -3.21 -14.56 8.06
N GLN A 15 -2.72 -15.46 7.20
CA GLN A 15 -3.01 -15.46 5.77
C GLN A 15 -4.48 -15.72 5.47
N HIS A 16 -5.17 -16.51 6.29
CA HIS A 16 -6.59 -16.79 6.12
C HIS A 16 -7.42 -15.52 6.35
N ALA A 17 -7.10 -14.75 7.40
CA ALA A 17 -7.73 -13.44 7.64
C ALA A 17 -7.49 -12.44 6.51
N ALA A 18 -6.32 -12.47 5.88
CA ALA A 18 -6.05 -11.67 4.69
C ALA A 18 -6.94 -12.07 3.52
N ASN A 19 -7.07 -13.38 3.26
CA ASN A 19 -7.94 -13.90 2.20
C ASN A 19 -9.41 -13.56 2.47
N ASP A 20 -9.90 -13.74 3.70
CA ASP A 20 -11.27 -13.39 4.10
C ASP A 20 -11.57 -11.90 3.87
N LEU A 21 -10.63 -11.01 4.20
CA LEU A 21 -10.75 -9.56 3.93
C LEU A 21 -10.86 -9.29 2.42
N LEU A 22 -10.07 -10.00 1.61
CA LEU A 22 -10.04 -9.83 0.16
C LEU A 22 -11.30 -10.39 -0.51
N GLU A 23 -11.82 -11.52 -0.04
CA GLU A 23 -13.09 -12.07 -0.49
C GLU A 23 -14.24 -11.12 -0.16
N GLN A 24 -14.23 -10.54 1.04
CA GLN A 24 -15.34 -9.71 1.51
C GLN A 24 -15.33 -8.28 0.93
N TYR A 25 -14.15 -7.66 0.78
CA TYR A 25 -14.03 -6.24 0.39
C TYR A 25 -13.29 -6.01 -0.93
N GLY A 26 -12.65 -7.03 -1.50
CA GLY A 26 -11.78 -6.90 -2.67
C GLY A 26 -12.49 -6.32 -3.89
N ASP A 27 -13.73 -6.75 -4.17
CA ASP A 27 -14.51 -6.22 -5.30
C ASP A 27 -14.85 -4.74 -5.14
N HIS A 28 -15.26 -4.32 -3.93
CA HIS A 28 -15.51 -2.91 -3.65
C HIS A 28 -14.26 -2.07 -3.83
N ILE A 29 -13.12 -2.56 -3.35
CA ILE A 29 -11.84 -1.87 -3.47
C ILE A 29 -11.41 -1.79 -4.95
N ARG A 30 -11.52 -2.88 -5.71
CA ARG A 30 -11.24 -2.89 -7.16
C ARG A 30 -12.11 -1.89 -7.91
N ARG A 31 -13.40 -1.81 -7.58
CA ARG A 31 -14.32 -0.84 -8.18
C ARG A 31 -13.90 0.59 -7.89
N ILE A 32 -13.48 0.90 -6.66
CA ILE A 32 -12.97 2.23 -6.29
C ILE A 32 -11.70 2.55 -7.09
N ALA A 33 -10.76 1.60 -7.21
CA ALA A 33 -9.55 1.76 -7.99
C ALA A 33 -9.86 2.06 -9.46
N ARG A 34 -10.79 1.31 -10.06
CA ARG A 34 -11.23 1.49 -11.45
C ARG A 34 -11.80 2.88 -11.70
N ILE A 35 -12.72 3.32 -10.85
CA ILE A 35 -13.36 4.64 -10.97
C ILE A 35 -12.28 5.73 -10.92
N ARG A 36 -11.42 5.68 -9.91
CA ARG A 36 -10.39 6.71 -9.71
C ARG A 36 -9.33 6.73 -10.81
N LEU A 37 -8.98 5.57 -11.35
CA LEU A 37 -8.07 5.48 -12.49
C LEU A 37 -8.70 6.04 -13.77
N ASN A 38 -9.96 5.68 -14.04
CA ASN A 38 -10.70 6.15 -15.21
C ASN A 38 -10.89 7.67 -15.23
N ASP A 39 -11.07 8.28 -14.06
CA ASP A 39 -11.18 9.74 -13.90
C ASP A 39 -9.83 10.47 -14.04
N SER A 40 -8.73 9.74 -14.23
CA SER A 40 -7.38 10.29 -14.26
C SER A 40 -6.74 10.23 -15.65
N VAL A 41 -5.71 11.06 -15.84
CA VAL A 41 -4.86 11.02 -17.05
C VAL A 41 -4.07 9.71 -17.19
N LEU A 42 -4.05 8.86 -16.15
CA LEU A 42 -3.30 7.61 -16.13
C LEU A 42 -4.03 6.44 -16.78
N ARG A 43 -5.33 6.56 -17.08
CA ARG A 43 -6.13 5.47 -17.69
C ARG A 43 -5.46 4.82 -18.90
N ARG A 44 -4.64 5.56 -19.65
CA ARG A 44 -3.95 5.10 -20.87
C ARG A 44 -2.62 4.38 -20.62
N VAL A 45 -2.06 4.46 -19.41
CA VAL A 45 -0.69 4.04 -19.11
C VAL A 45 -0.56 3.17 -17.86
N GLU A 46 -1.64 2.99 -17.10
CA GLU A 46 -1.68 2.18 -15.89
C GLU A 46 -2.91 1.28 -15.91
N ASP A 47 -2.79 0.09 -15.32
CA ASP A 47 -3.90 -0.85 -15.13
C ASP A 47 -4.59 -0.63 -13.77
N THR A 48 -5.90 -0.94 -13.70
CA THR A 48 -6.64 -0.95 -12.43
C THR A 48 -6.04 -1.97 -11.46
N MET A 49 -5.64 -3.14 -11.97
CA MET A 49 -5.04 -4.20 -11.19
C MET A 49 -3.71 -3.77 -10.59
N ASP A 50 -2.87 -3.05 -11.34
CA ASP A 50 -1.59 -2.55 -10.82
C ASP A 50 -1.81 -1.57 -9.67
N ILE A 51 -2.78 -0.65 -9.81
CA ILE A 51 -3.17 0.26 -8.73
C ILE A 51 -3.68 -0.53 -7.52
N TYR A 52 -4.56 -1.50 -7.73
CA TYR A 52 -5.13 -2.33 -6.69
C TYR A 52 -4.05 -3.11 -5.92
N GLN A 53 -3.21 -3.87 -6.61
CA GLN A 53 -2.13 -4.66 -6.00
C GLN A 53 -1.15 -3.77 -5.23
N SER A 54 -0.77 -2.64 -5.82
CA SER A 54 0.15 -1.69 -5.19
C SER A 54 -0.39 -1.12 -3.87
N VAL A 55 -1.71 -0.85 -3.81
CA VAL A 55 -2.39 -0.38 -2.61
C VAL A 55 -2.55 -1.49 -1.59
N MET A 56 -2.95 -2.69 -2.00
CA MET A 56 -3.12 -3.84 -1.09
C MET A 56 -1.80 -4.24 -0.45
N ALA A 57 -0.70 -4.26 -1.21
CA ALA A 57 0.63 -4.50 -0.66
C ALA A 57 0.98 -3.45 0.40
N ASN A 58 0.79 -2.15 0.10
CA ASN A 58 1.05 -1.09 1.07
C ASN A 58 0.16 -1.19 2.31
N PHE A 59 -1.11 -1.56 2.13
CA PHE A 59 -2.04 -1.76 3.23
C PHE A 59 -1.60 -2.91 4.13
N PHE A 60 -1.29 -4.09 3.58
CA PHE A 60 -0.88 -5.25 4.37
C PHE A 60 0.45 -5.03 5.11
N MET A 61 1.43 -4.36 4.49
CA MET A 61 2.66 -3.97 5.19
C MET A 61 2.38 -3.04 6.39
N ARG A 62 1.46 -2.08 6.22
CA ARG A 62 1.11 -1.14 7.30
C ARG A 62 0.24 -1.78 8.38
N ALA A 63 -0.62 -2.73 8.00
CA ALA A 63 -1.43 -3.51 8.93
C ALA A 63 -0.55 -4.44 9.78
N ALA A 64 0.36 -5.19 9.17
CA ALA A 64 1.30 -6.06 9.88
C ALA A 64 2.23 -5.32 10.87
N THR A 65 2.29 -3.99 10.77
CA THR A 65 3.11 -3.14 11.64
C THR A 65 2.29 -2.38 12.69
N GLY A 66 1.01 -2.74 12.85
CA GLY A 66 0.08 -2.16 13.82
C GLY A 66 -0.12 -0.65 13.62
N GLN A 67 0.07 -0.14 12.40
CA GLN A 67 -0.02 1.29 12.11
C GLN A 67 -1.45 1.81 12.04
N PHE A 68 -2.44 0.92 12.05
CA PHE A 68 -3.84 1.28 11.96
C PHE A 68 -4.58 0.87 13.22
N ASP A 69 -5.59 1.65 13.55
CA ASP A 69 -6.57 1.31 14.58
C ASP A 69 -7.92 1.31 13.86
N LEU A 70 -8.27 0.14 13.30
CA LEU A 70 -9.51 -0.04 12.54
C LEU A 70 -10.49 -0.87 13.36
N GLU A 71 -11.61 -0.24 13.71
CA GLU A 71 -12.69 -0.85 14.48
C GLU A 71 -13.86 -1.27 13.60
N THR A 72 -14.01 -0.65 12.41
CA THR A 72 -15.15 -0.91 11.51
C THR A 72 -14.76 -1.10 10.03
N PRO A 73 -15.57 -1.83 9.25
CA PRO A 73 -15.38 -1.97 7.80
C PRO A 73 -15.39 -0.64 7.04
N GLU A 74 -16.16 0.35 7.48
CA GLU A 74 -16.25 1.66 6.85
C GLU A 74 -14.92 2.41 6.96
N GLN A 75 -14.24 2.28 8.10
CA GLN A 75 -12.90 2.85 8.31
C GLN A 75 -11.88 2.20 7.37
N LEU A 76 -11.96 0.87 7.16
CA LEU A 76 -11.14 0.15 6.19
C LEU A 76 -11.35 0.68 4.76
N LEU A 77 -12.60 0.78 4.32
CA LEU A 77 -12.92 1.25 2.97
C LEU A 77 -12.51 2.72 2.78
N ALA A 78 -12.70 3.58 3.78
CA ALA A 78 -12.27 4.98 3.74
C ALA A 78 -10.73 5.11 3.65
N LEU A 79 -10.01 4.31 4.44
CA LEU A 79 -8.55 4.24 4.42
C LEU A 79 -8.05 3.80 3.03
N ILE A 80 -8.54 2.67 2.52
CA ILE A 80 -8.09 2.13 1.24
C ILE A 80 -8.46 3.07 0.09
N SER A 81 -9.64 3.68 0.10
CA SER A 81 -10.05 4.70 -0.88
C SER A 81 -9.09 5.90 -0.89
N THR A 82 -8.61 6.30 0.29
CA THR A 82 -7.60 7.36 0.43
C THR A 82 -6.24 6.90 -0.12
N MET A 83 -5.84 5.66 0.15
CA MET A 83 -4.59 5.09 -0.38
C MET A 83 -4.61 5.00 -1.91
N ILE A 84 -5.73 4.56 -2.51
CA ILE A 84 -5.95 4.55 -3.97
C ILE A 84 -5.82 5.97 -4.53
N ARG A 85 -6.49 6.94 -3.92
CA ARG A 85 -6.41 8.35 -4.37
C ARG A 85 -4.98 8.84 -4.39
N ASN A 86 -4.25 8.62 -3.30
CA ASN A 86 -2.86 9.07 -3.17
C ASN A 86 -1.98 8.38 -4.22
N ARG A 87 -2.17 7.07 -4.43
CA ARG A 87 -1.44 6.30 -5.43
C ARG A 87 -1.64 6.85 -6.85
N VAL A 88 -2.88 7.15 -7.25
CA VAL A 88 -3.19 7.75 -8.55
C VAL A 88 -2.55 9.14 -8.69
N ILE A 89 -2.57 9.96 -7.63
CA ILE A 89 -1.92 11.28 -7.62
C ILE A 89 -0.40 11.14 -7.79
N ASP A 90 0.24 10.22 -7.06
CA ASP A 90 1.69 10.04 -7.09
C ASP A 90 2.16 9.52 -8.45
N LYS A 91 1.47 8.54 -9.03
CA LYS A 91 1.72 8.09 -10.41
C LYS A 91 1.50 9.22 -11.43
N SER A 92 0.46 10.02 -11.28
CA SER A 92 0.20 11.17 -12.18
C SER A 92 1.35 12.19 -12.14
N ARG A 93 1.88 12.47 -10.94
CA ARG A 93 3.06 13.32 -10.76
C ARG A 93 4.30 12.72 -11.39
N PHE A 94 4.54 11.42 -11.21
CA PHE A 94 5.66 10.70 -11.80
C PHE A 94 5.65 10.74 -13.33
N TYR A 95 4.53 10.42 -13.98
CA TYR A 95 4.44 10.52 -15.44
C TYR A 95 4.54 11.97 -15.93
N ARG A 96 4.03 12.95 -15.18
CA ARG A 96 4.21 14.37 -15.52
C ARG A 96 5.66 14.84 -15.39
N SER A 97 6.44 14.36 -14.40
CA SER A 97 7.87 14.68 -14.34
C SER A 97 8.62 13.99 -15.48
N LYS A 98 8.42 12.68 -15.67
CA LYS A 98 9.04 11.92 -16.77
C LYS A 98 8.74 12.50 -18.15
N ARG A 99 7.49 12.90 -18.44
CA ARG A 99 7.15 13.57 -19.71
C ARG A 99 7.76 14.96 -19.85
N ARG A 100 7.98 15.70 -18.76
CA ARG A 100 8.70 16.99 -18.81
C ARG A 100 10.19 16.78 -19.05
N ASP A 101 10.77 15.76 -18.43
CA ASP A 101 12.17 15.39 -18.63
C ASP A 101 12.40 14.86 -20.06
N MET A 102 11.48 14.04 -20.57
CA MET A 102 11.53 13.50 -21.94
C MET A 102 11.25 14.57 -23.00
N ARG A 103 10.32 15.52 -22.75
CA ARG A 103 10.13 16.70 -23.62
C ARG A 103 11.33 17.66 -23.63
N ARG A 104 12.16 17.65 -22.58
CA ARG A 104 13.46 18.34 -22.60
C ARG A 104 14.52 17.57 -23.42
N ASN A 105 14.26 16.32 -23.80
CA ASN A 105 15.23 15.39 -24.41
C ASN A 105 14.62 14.57 -25.58
N ILE A 106 14.03 15.22 -26.61
CA ILE A 106 13.64 14.68 -27.95
C ILE A 106 12.11 14.59 -28.22
N SER A 107 11.78 14.89 -29.49
CA SER A 107 10.45 15.03 -30.13
C SER A 107 9.57 13.78 -30.06
N ILE A 108 8.25 14.01 -29.95
CA ILE A 108 7.21 13.03 -29.59
C ILE A 108 6.83 12.18 -30.81
N ALA A 109 7.02 10.86 -30.72
CA ALA A 109 6.33 9.89 -31.57
C ALA A 109 5.31 9.12 -30.72
N GLU A 110 4.07 9.10 -31.20
CA GLU A 110 2.90 8.50 -30.54
C GLU A 110 2.92 6.98 -30.66
N THR A 111 2.37 6.28 -29.66
CA THR A 111 2.12 4.83 -29.75
C THR A 111 0.70 4.52 -29.29
N PRO A 112 -0.04 3.62 -29.98
CA PRO A 112 -1.44 3.35 -29.68
C PRO A 112 -1.59 2.51 -28.40
N THR A 113 -2.71 2.70 -27.73
CA THR A 113 -3.07 1.96 -26.50
C THR A 113 -3.92 0.76 -26.89
N GLU A 114 -3.37 -0.45 -26.76
CA GLU A 114 -4.15 -1.67 -26.83
C GLU A 114 -4.89 -1.90 -25.51
N ASP A 115 -6.16 -2.29 -25.65
CA ASP A 115 -7.11 -2.55 -24.58
C ASP A 115 -6.69 -3.82 -23.81
N ARG A 116 -5.94 -3.64 -22.70
CA ARG A 116 -5.47 -4.72 -21.81
C ARG A 116 -6.56 -5.22 -20.87
N ASN A 117 -7.79 -5.27 -21.32
CA ASN A 117 -8.93 -5.75 -20.53
C ASN A 117 -9.01 -7.29 -20.50
N ARG A 118 -7.88 -7.98 -20.30
CA ARG A 118 -7.88 -9.39 -19.93
C ARG A 118 -8.01 -9.47 -18.42
N GLU A 119 -9.22 -9.80 -17.96
CA GLU A 119 -9.47 -10.30 -16.61
C GLU A 119 -8.52 -11.47 -16.36
N THR A 120 -7.36 -11.16 -15.79
CA THR A 120 -6.35 -12.15 -15.44
C THR A 120 -6.59 -12.49 -13.98
N PRO A 121 -6.84 -13.77 -13.63
CA PRO A 121 -6.95 -14.22 -12.26
C PRO A 121 -5.72 -13.74 -11.48
N SER A 122 -5.97 -13.09 -10.34
CA SER A 122 -5.02 -12.40 -9.46
C SER A 122 -3.61 -13.01 -9.45
N ILE A 123 -2.62 -12.28 -9.98
CA ILE A 123 -1.27 -12.31 -9.41
C ILE A 123 -1.32 -11.39 -8.19
N MET A 124 -2.05 -11.82 -7.16
CA MET A 124 -1.93 -11.18 -5.87
C MET A 124 -0.66 -11.75 -5.25
N ILE A 125 0.36 -10.90 -5.09
CA ILE A 125 1.52 -11.25 -4.29
C ILE A 125 0.98 -11.66 -2.92
N SER A 126 1.32 -12.87 -2.46
CA SER A 126 0.81 -13.36 -1.18
C SER A 126 1.23 -12.39 -0.08
N ARG A 127 0.37 -12.20 0.93
CA ARG A 127 0.68 -11.28 2.04
C ARG A 127 1.98 -11.68 2.72
N GLU A 128 2.22 -12.98 2.90
CA GLU A 128 3.49 -13.50 3.41
C GLU A 128 4.68 -13.06 2.56
N GLU A 129 4.61 -13.18 1.24
CA GLU A 129 5.66 -12.75 0.34
C GLU A 129 5.90 -11.23 0.42
N VAL A 130 4.83 -10.42 0.41
CA VAL A 130 4.94 -8.95 0.58
C VAL A 130 5.64 -8.61 1.91
N ILE A 131 5.24 -9.27 2.99
CA ILE A 131 5.79 -9.04 4.33
C ILE A 131 7.25 -9.48 4.40
N ASN A 132 7.60 -10.64 3.86
CA ASN A 132 8.97 -11.14 3.86
C ASN A 132 9.90 -10.21 3.09
N GLN A 133 9.49 -9.76 1.90
CA GLN A 133 10.27 -8.80 1.12
C GLN A 133 10.37 -7.43 1.83
N PHE A 134 9.33 -7.02 2.55
CA PHE A 134 9.34 -5.81 3.38
C PHE A 134 10.35 -5.91 4.52
N TYR A 135 10.29 -6.96 5.34
CA TYR A 135 11.22 -7.16 6.46
C TYR A 135 12.68 -7.24 5.97
N ALA A 136 12.94 -7.90 4.84
CA ALA A 136 14.27 -7.98 4.25
C ALA A 136 14.89 -6.60 3.95
N LYS A 137 14.07 -5.60 3.62
CA LYS A 137 14.49 -4.24 3.24
C LYS A 137 14.59 -3.25 4.40
N LEU A 138 14.18 -3.65 5.61
CA LEU A 138 14.31 -2.83 6.81
C LEU A 138 15.70 -2.96 7.43
N SER A 139 16.19 -1.85 7.98
CA SER A 139 17.35 -1.84 8.89
C SER A 139 17.00 -2.54 10.21
N GLU A 140 18.03 -2.94 10.97
CA GLU A 140 17.86 -3.60 12.26
C GLU A 140 17.05 -2.76 13.26
N GLU A 141 17.30 -1.45 13.30
CA GLU A 141 16.55 -0.52 14.16
C GLU A 141 15.08 -0.42 13.76
N GLU A 142 14.79 -0.40 12.46
CA GLU A 142 13.41 -0.36 11.96
C GLU A 142 12.68 -1.69 12.23
N ARG A 143 13.36 -2.83 12.07
CA ARG A 143 12.81 -4.15 12.44
C ARG A 143 12.51 -4.23 13.92
N TRP A 144 13.41 -3.74 14.77
CA TRP A 144 13.21 -3.70 16.22
C TRP A 144 12.00 -2.82 16.59
N LEU A 145 11.94 -1.60 16.04
CA LEU A 145 10.82 -0.68 16.28
C LEU A 145 9.48 -1.31 15.88
N LEU A 146 9.46 -2.08 14.79
CA LEU A 146 8.27 -2.79 14.34
C LEU A 146 7.89 -3.96 15.24
N SER A 147 8.87 -4.79 15.61
CA SER A 147 8.65 -5.90 16.53
C SER A 147 8.07 -5.40 17.86
N GLU A 148 8.52 -4.25 18.34
CA GLU A 148 7.96 -3.67 19.54
C GLU A 148 6.52 -3.16 19.35
N ARG A 149 6.22 -2.56 18.19
CA ARG A 149 4.85 -2.13 17.88
C ARG A 149 3.88 -3.30 17.78
N SER A 150 4.29 -4.43 17.18
CA SER A 150 3.48 -5.65 17.14
C SER A 150 3.29 -6.28 18.52
N ASN A 151 4.27 -6.12 19.42
CA ASN A 151 4.17 -6.59 20.80
C ASN A 151 3.29 -5.68 21.70
N GLY A 152 2.64 -4.66 21.14
CA GLY A 152 1.71 -3.78 21.84
C GLY A 152 2.36 -2.55 22.48
N SER A 153 3.67 -2.33 22.30
CA SER A 153 4.33 -1.12 22.81
C SER A 153 3.73 0.14 22.17
N SER A 154 3.41 1.12 23.01
CA SER A 154 2.88 2.40 22.56
C SER A 154 3.97 3.26 21.92
N TRP A 155 3.58 4.17 21.05
CA TRP A 155 4.51 5.15 20.48
C TRP A 155 5.19 6.03 21.53
N LYS A 156 4.57 6.19 22.71
CA LYS A 156 5.13 6.95 23.82
C LYS A 156 6.31 6.21 24.47
N GLU A 157 6.13 4.93 24.77
CA GLU A 157 7.19 4.10 25.37
C GLU A 157 8.39 3.94 24.42
N LEU A 158 8.14 3.80 23.12
CA LEU A 158 9.22 3.68 22.13
C LEU A 158 9.97 4.99 21.92
N ALA A 159 9.25 6.11 21.98
CA ALA A 159 9.83 7.45 21.92
C ALA A 159 10.78 7.72 23.09
N GLU A 160 10.39 7.29 24.30
CA GLU A 160 11.23 7.37 25.51
C GLU A 160 12.51 6.52 25.36
N LYS A 161 12.40 5.29 24.84
CA LYS A 161 13.57 4.41 24.62
C LYS A 161 14.55 4.93 23.55
N LEU A 162 14.05 5.59 22.51
CA LEU A 162 14.85 6.07 21.37
C LEU A 162 15.22 7.56 21.47
N ASN A 163 14.91 8.22 22.59
CA ASN A 163 15.09 9.67 22.77
C ASN A 163 14.53 10.50 21.60
N ALA A 164 13.32 10.13 21.16
CA ALA A 164 12.59 10.75 20.05
C ALA A 164 11.19 11.16 20.51
N THR A 165 10.41 11.78 19.63
CA THR A 165 8.97 12.02 19.88
C THR A 165 8.11 10.92 19.25
N PRO A 166 6.92 10.64 19.80
CA PRO A 166 5.99 9.66 19.22
C PRO A 166 5.64 9.95 17.75
N ASP A 167 5.55 11.23 17.39
CA ASP A 167 5.24 11.66 16.02
C ASP A 167 6.44 11.49 15.07
N GLN A 168 7.67 11.71 15.55
CA GLN A 168 8.88 11.42 14.78
C GLN A 168 8.99 9.93 14.44
N LEU A 169 8.73 9.04 15.39
CA LEU A 169 8.75 7.59 15.16
C LEU A 169 7.65 7.15 14.18
N ARG A 170 6.42 7.65 14.34
CA ARG A 170 5.32 7.41 13.38
C ARG A 170 5.70 7.85 11.97
N LYS A 171 6.21 9.08 11.82
CA LYS A 171 6.61 9.63 10.52
C LYS A 171 7.78 8.88 9.91
N ARG A 172 8.77 8.49 10.71
CA ARG A 172 9.89 7.64 10.25
C ARG A 172 9.36 6.34 9.67
N LEU A 173 8.53 5.62 10.43
CA LEU A 173 8.00 4.33 9.99
C LEU A 173 7.08 4.46 8.76
N ALA A 174 6.23 5.49 8.72
CA ALA A 174 5.38 5.77 7.56
C ALA A 174 6.22 6.03 6.30
N ARG A 175 7.31 6.80 6.41
CA ARG A 175 8.23 7.10 5.29
C ARG A 175 8.98 5.86 4.83
N VAL A 176 9.48 5.05 5.75
CA VAL A 176 10.17 3.79 5.44
C VAL A 176 9.22 2.83 4.72
N THR A 177 7.99 2.71 5.22
CA THR A 177 6.98 1.87 4.59
C THR A 177 6.59 2.37 3.20
N GLN A 178 6.46 3.70 3.01
CA GLN A 178 6.24 4.28 1.69
C GLN A 178 7.41 4.04 0.72
N ARG A 179 8.65 4.22 1.19
CA ARG A 179 9.85 3.98 0.38
C ARG A 179 9.92 2.52 -0.08
N ILE A 180 9.81 1.58 0.86
CA ILE A 180 9.88 0.16 0.55
C ILE A 180 8.71 -0.27 -0.33
N ALA A 181 7.50 0.23 -0.10
CA ALA A 181 6.37 -0.03 -0.97
C ALA A 181 6.58 0.46 -2.41
N ALA A 182 7.20 1.64 -2.58
CA ALA A 182 7.55 2.14 -3.91
C ALA A 182 8.63 1.27 -4.58
N GLU A 183 9.56 0.70 -3.81
CA GLU A 183 10.59 -0.22 -4.31
C GLU A 183 10.07 -1.63 -4.61
N LEU A 184 9.04 -2.12 -3.90
CA LEU A 184 8.45 -3.45 -4.10
C LEU A 184 7.50 -3.50 -5.30
N GLN A 185 7.00 -2.35 -5.75
CA GLN A 185 6.15 -2.22 -6.92
C GLN A 185 7.00 -2.13 -8.21
N TRP A 186 7.88 -3.11 -8.43
CA TRP A 186 8.81 -3.15 -9.56
C TRP A 186 8.08 -2.81 -10.87
N GLU A 187 8.77 -1.94 -11.63
CA GLU A 187 8.39 -1.22 -12.87
C GLU A 187 7.15 -1.67 -13.65
#